data_AF-U2Q5P5-F1
#
_entry.id   AF-U2Q5P5-F1
#
_cell.length_a   1.000
_cell.length_b   1.000
_cell.length_c   1.000
_cell.angle_alpha   90.00
_cell.angle_beta   90.00
_cell.angle_gamma   90.00
#
_symmetry.space_group_name_H-M   'P 1'
#
loop_
_entity.id
_entity.type
_entity.pdbx_description
1 polymer ?
#
loop_
_entity_poly.entity_id
_entity_poly.type
_entity_poly.pdbx_seq_one_letter_code
_entity_poly.pdbx_strand_id
1 'polypeptide(L)'
;MADDKSLLEDILDVRKRRFKDALFDNNDSQNSKNNFVSKNKNKIDMDDKYMDLKNKKVNENNEITKTNSGKIIKLEKVREQRAKRKRLEKDFIQPKKPENINENNQKAEKLKKVEKIQEKTVKPTNQNEKVDLIKNSDKSVKTAIKATEMVNTAKKEKLNEKTNKIIKEDLKNQKNKDILFTSHINSETDIRNIMKDVIISLIPAIIAATLVYGTKALLVIVTSVFSAVVTEKLFSKIFLNDGNSVHNLSAIITGILMAFILAPLTSLPVVAFGGSMAIIFGKLMYGGIGRNIFNPAAIGREFMTVFFPVTMSSGTIWFSQEALKLSKVDLFVKFQNTSFMSYLDGLILTSSGSLGSYSAFALILGGLYLLLKNRISWHIPVTLFVTSFIATIFLKDGISVSTSGLLLIGIFMATDMSTSPSFNGGKIYYGIMLGIIIALLTAFGVKNETLSYVLIILNPFARAIDKVFHPAVLKEGITKQSGKVMLLSFGIILLAVIFTAIHKIGAIPYLVYLYILVLTLRLILIPNPIKLTENNEV
;
A
#
# COMPACT_ATOMS: atom_id res chain seq x y z
N MET A 1 19.31 -42.86 -2.05
CA MET A 1 20.17 -41.78 -1.51
C MET A 1 21.48 -41.63 -2.32
N ALA A 2 21.46 -41.87 -3.63
CA ALA A 2 22.64 -41.69 -4.51
C ALA A 2 22.37 -40.82 -5.77
N ASP A 3 21.12 -40.58 -6.18
CA ASP A 3 20.82 -39.84 -7.43
C ASP A 3 20.50 -38.35 -7.26
N ASP A 4 20.16 -37.86 -6.06
CA ASP A 4 19.86 -36.43 -5.86
C ASP A 4 21.13 -35.57 -5.65
N LYS A 5 22.29 -36.21 -5.43
CA LYS A 5 23.56 -35.51 -5.19
C LYS A 5 24.28 -35.12 -6.48
N SER A 6 24.09 -35.88 -7.57
CA SER A 6 24.71 -35.63 -8.88
C SER A 6 24.05 -34.47 -9.65
N LEU A 7 22.72 -34.34 -9.55
CA LEU A 7 21.95 -33.26 -10.17
C LEU A 7 22.26 -31.88 -9.55
N LEU A 8 22.55 -31.84 -8.24
CA LEU A 8 22.95 -30.60 -7.57
C LEU A 8 24.38 -30.16 -7.91
N GLU A 9 25.30 -31.11 -8.14
CA GLU A 9 26.66 -30.81 -8.60
C GLU A 9 26.69 -30.28 -10.04
N ASP A 10 25.91 -30.88 -10.95
CA ASP A 10 25.80 -30.41 -12.35
C ASP A 10 25.16 -29.01 -12.46
N ILE A 11 24.18 -28.69 -11.61
CA ILE A 11 23.53 -27.37 -11.59
C ILE A 11 24.47 -26.30 -11.00
N LEU A 12 25.29 -26.65 -10.02
CA LEU A 12 26.27 -25.74 -9.42
C LEU A 12 27.44 -25.44 -10.38
N ASP A 13 27.87 -26.41 -11.19
CA ASP A 13 28.99 -26.23 -12.12
C ASP A 13 28.63 -25.37 -13.34
N VAL A 14 27.38 -25.48 -13.84
CA VAL A 14 26.84 -24.61 -14.90
C VAL A 14 26.72 -23.15 -14.44
N ARG A 15 26.42 -22.92 -13.15
CA ARG A 15 26.31 -21.56 -12.58
C ARG A 15 27.68 -20.92 -12.33
N LYS A 16 28.70 -21.73 -12.04
CA LYS A 16 30.10 -21.29 -11.84
C LYS A 16 30.77 -20.90 -13.15
N ARG A 17 30.47 -21.59 -14.27
CA ARG A 17 30.95 -21.22 -15.62
C ARG A 17 30.31 -19.93 -16.12
N ARG A 18 28.99 -19.77 -15.96
CA ARG A 18 28.28 -18.53 -16.33
C ARG A 18 28.75 -17.27 -15.59
N PHE A 19 29.28 -17.41 -14.38
CA PHE A 19 29.82 -16.28 -13.60
C PHE A 19 31.25 -15.91 -14.00
N LYS A 20 32.02 -16.86 -14.55
CA LYS A 20 33.40 -16.64 -15.00
C LYS A 20 33.44 -15.99 -16.39
N ASP A 21 32.49 -16.34 -17.25
CA ASP A 21 32.37 -15.79 -18.60
C ASP A 21 31.76 -14.37 -18.62
N ALA A 22 31.06 -13.96 -17.54
CA ALA A 22 30.49 -12.61 -17.40
C ALA A 22 31.45 -11.58 -16.77
N LEU A 23 32.64 -12.00 -16.34
CA LEU A 23 33.62 -11.15 -15.64
C LEU A 23 34.86 -10.78 -16.49
N PHE A 24 34.95 -11.26 -17.73
CA PHE A 24 36.06 -10.98 -18.64
C PHE A 24 35.58 -10.79 -20.09
N ASP A 25 34.68 -9.83 -20.33
CA ASP A 25 34.41 -9.31 -21.68
C ASP A 25 34.52 -7.78 -21.65
N ASN A 26 35.76 -7.32 -21.67
CA ASN A 26 36.17 -6.00 -22.12
C ASN A 26 37.60 -6.12 -22.62
N ASN A 27 37.74 -6.45 -23.91
CA ASN A 27 38.73 -5.90 -24.86
C ASN A 27 38.80 -6.81 -26.09
N ASP A 28 38.25 -6.32 -27.19
CA ASP A 28 38.61 -6.77 -28.53
C ASP A 28 40.09 -6.41 -28.80
N SER A 29 40.89 -7.39 -29.24
CA SER A 29 41.63 -7.30 -30.50
C SER A 29 42.54 -8.51 -30.75
N GLN A 30 42.36 -9.11 -31.92
CA GLN A 30 43.33 -9.86 -32.73
C GLN A 30 43.97 -11.15 -32.20
N ASN A 31 43.78 -12.22 -32.99
CA ASN A 31 44.81 -12.93 -33.78
C ASN A 31 44.74 -14.48 -33.75
N SER A 32 45.02 -15.01 -34.94
CA SER A 32 45.50 -16.36 -35.31
C SER A 32 44.67 -17.63 -35.03
N LYS A 33 44.05 -18.11 -36.11
CA LYS A 33 44.36 -19.36 -36.86
C LYS A 33 44.90 -20.61 -36.11
N ASN A 34 44.29 -21.73 -36.51
CA ASN A 34 44.80 -23.11 -36.65
C ASN A 34 44.57 -24.10 -35.49
N ASN A 35 43.62 -25.03 -35.69
CA ASN A 35 43.83 -26.50 -35.81
C ASN A 35 42.46 -27.21 -35.74
N PHE A 36 41.88 -27.58 -36.88
CA PHE A 36 41.92 -28.93 -37.50
C PHE A 36 41.31 -30.08 -36.66
N VAL A 37 40.09 -30.46 -37.07
CA VAL A 37 39.60 -31.83 -37.30
C VAL A 37 39.57 -32.79 -36.10
N SER A 38 38.37 -32.94 -35.51
CA SER A 38 37.74 -34.25 -35.20
C SER A 38 36.41 -34.07 -34.46
N LYS A 39 35.36 -33.56 -35.14
CA LYS A 39 33.98 -33.58 -34.56
C LYS A 39 32.88 -33.31 -35.59
N ASN A 40 32.97 -33.90 -36.78
CA ASN A 40 32.03 -33.60 -37.88
C ASN A 40 30.93 -34.65 -38.10
N LYS A 41 30.59 -35.46 -37.09
CA LYS A 41 29.41 -36.35 -37.13
C LYS A 41 28.35 -36.08 -36.05
N ASN A 42 28.73 -35.52 -34.90
CA ASN A 42 27.76 -35.19 -33.82
C ASN A 42 27.22 -33.76 -33.87
N LYS A 43 27.62 -32.95 -34.87
CA LYS A 43 27.16 -31.56 -35.03
C LYS A 43 25.93 -31.44 -35.94
N ILE A 44 25.80 -32.35 -36.92
CA ILE A 44 24.68 -32.36 -37.86
C ILE A 44 23.38 -32.81 -37.16
N ASP A 45 23.43 -33.85 -36.31
CA ASP A 45 22.25 -34.32 -35.55
C ASP A 45 21.79 -33.35 -34.44
N MET A 46 22.70 -32.53 -33.91
CA MET A 46 22.36 -31.53 -32.88
C MET A 46 21.78 -30.26 -33.46
N ASP A 47 22.23 -29.83 -34.65
CA ASP A 47 21.72 -28.65 -35.34
C ASP A 47 20.32 -28.90 -35.92
N ASP A 48 20.04 -30.11 -36.44
CA ASP A 48 18.69 -30.49 -36.90
C ASP A 48 17.70 -30.56 -35.72
N LYS A 49 18.11 -31.11 -34.57
CA LYS A 49 17.28 -31.18 -33.36
C LYS A 49 17.02 -29.79 -32.76
N TYR A 50 17.98 -28.86 -32.88
CA TYR A 50 17.80 -27.47 -32.44
C TYR A 50 16.87 -26.67 -33.37
N MET A 51 16.96 -26.88 -34.68
CA MET A 51 16.09 -26.23 -35.66
C MET A 51 14.64 -26.74 -35.55
N ASP A 52 14.44 -28.03 -35.24
CA ASP A 52 13.12 -28.61 -35.05
C ASP A 52 12.46 -28.13 -33.73
N LEU A 53 13.23 -28.00 -32.64
CA LEU A 53 12.77 -27.38 -31.37
C LEU A 53 12.45 -25.89 -31.53
N LYS A 54 13.19 -25.16 -32.36
CA LYS A 54 12.94 -23.74 -32.66
C LYS A 54 11.69 -23.57 -33.50
N ASN A 55 11.49 -24.40 -34.53
CA ASN A 55 10.28 -24.40 -35.35
C ASN A 55 9.04 -24.83 -34.56
N LYS A 56 9.17 -25.79 -33.64
CA LYS A 56 8.09 -26.20 -32.74
C LYS A 56 7.67 -25.08 -31.78
N LYS A 57 8.65 -24.36 -31.19
CA LYS A 57 8.37 -23.17 -30.35
C LYS A 57 7.79 -22.00 -31.14
N VAL A 58 8.21 -21.80 -32.39
CA VAL A 58 7.66 -20.74 -33.26
C VAL A 58 6.22 -21.07 -33.68
N ASN A 59 5.90 -22.34 -33.95
CA ASN A 59 4.52 -22.76 -34.23
C ASN A 59 3.63 -22.71 -32.98
N GLU A 60 4.11 -23.12 -31.81
CA GLU A 60 3.37 -22.96 -30.54
C GLU A 60 3.11 -21.48 -30.23
N ASN A 61 4.10 -20.59 -30.42
CA ASN A 61 3.91 -19.15 -30.23
C ASN A 61 2.94 -18.52 -31.25
N ASN A 62 2.92 -19.03 -32.49
CA ASN A 62 1.99 -18.60 -33.54
C ASN A 62 0.55 -19.11 -33.30
N GLU A 63 0.39 -20.31 -32.73
CA GLU A 63 -0.91 -20.85 -32.31
C GLU A 63 -1.44 -20.14 -31.05
N ILE A 64 -0.56 -19.81 -30.10
CA ILE A 64 -0.90 -19.02 -28.90
C ILE A 64 -1.30 -17.58 -29.28
N THR A 65 -0.62 -16.95 -30.24
CA THR A 65 -1.02 -15.63 -30.74
C THR A 65 -2.33 -15.66 -31.55
N LYS A 66 -2.59 -16.72 -32.33
CA LYS A 66 -3.89 -16.92 -33.01
C LYS A 66 -5.05 -17.21 -32.04
N THR A 67 -4.82 -17.98 -30.98
CA THR A 67 -5.84 -18.25 -29.94
C THR A 67 -6.09 -17.03 -29.06
N ASN A 68 -5.06 -16.22 -28.77
CA ASN A 68 -5.21 -14.97 -28.05
C ASN A 68 -5.90 -13.89 -28.89
N SER A 69 -5.60 -13.76 -30.19
CA SER A 69 -6.32 -12.85 -31.09
C SER A 69 -7.79 -13.25 -31.27
N GLY A 70 -8.08 -14.56 -31.38
CA GLY A 70 -9.46 -15.07 -31.41
C GLY A 70 -10.25 -14.81 -30.11
N LYS A 71 -9.59 -14.90 -28.94
CA LYS A 71 -10.19 -14.55 -27.64
C LYS A 71 -10.45 -13.05 -27.51
N ILE A 72 -9.52 -12.21 -28.00
CA ILE A 72 -9.67 -10.74 -28.00
C ILE A 72 -10.83 -10.32 -28.91
N ILE A 73 -10.93 -10.88 -30.11
CA ILE A 73 -12.04 -10.60 -31.04
C ILE A 73 -13.39 -11.05 -30.44
N LYS A 74 -13.44 -12.18 -29.72
CA LYS A 74 -14.66 -12.61 -28.99
C LYS A 74 -15.00 -11.64 -27.85
N LEU A 75 -14.02 -11.18 -27.08
CA LEU A 75 -14.22 -10.19 -26.00
C LEU A 75 -14.67 -8.83 -26.53
N GLU A 76 -14.16 -8.42 -27.69
CA GLU A 76 -14.51 -7.16 -28.35
C GLU A 76 -15.93 -7.20 -28.92
N LYS A 77 -16.32 -8.31 -29.58
CA LYS A 77 -17.72 -8.55 -29.98
C LYS A 77 -18.69 -8.57 -28.79
N VAL A 78 -18.28 -9.13 -27.66
CA VAL A 78 -19.08 -9.11 -26.42
C VAL A 78 -19.19 -7.71 -25.83
N ARG A 79 -18.12 -6.89 -25.89
CA ARG A 79 -18.15 -5.47 -25.50
C ARG A 79 -19.06 -4.66 -26.41
N GLU A 80 -19.02 -4.85 -27.72
CA GLU A 80 -19.89 -4.18 -28.68
C GLU A 80 -21.36 -4.56 -28.47
N GLN A 81 -21.66 -5.83 -28.20
CA GLN A 81 -23.03 -6.28 -27.89
C GLN A 81 -23.52 -5.69 -26.55
N ARG A 82 -22.67 -5.59 -25.53
CA ARG A 82 -22.99 -4.90 -24.26
C ARG A 82 -23.18 -3.40 -24.47
N ALA A 83 -22.39 -2.76 -25.33
CA ALA A 83 -22.55 -1.34 -25.67
C ALA A 83 -23.85 -1.08 -26.46
N LYS A 84 -24.21 -1.97 -27.39
CA LYS A 84 -25.53 -1.93 -28.09
C LYS A 84 -26.69 -2.13 -27.12
N ARG A 85 -26.60 -3.07 -26.18
CA ARG A 85 -27.63 -3.25 -25.12
C ARG A 85 -27.76 -2.01 -24.24
N LYS A 86 -26.66 -1.41 -23.78
CA LYS A 86 -26.69 -0.18 -22.97
C LYS A 86 -27.22 1.05 -23.72
N ARG A 87 -27.07 1.10 -25.06
CA ARG A 87 -27.70 2.13 -25.90
C ARG A 87 -29.22 1.92 -25.98
N LEU A 88 -29.65 0.70 -26.28
CA LEU A 88 -31.08 0.31 -26.23
C LEU A 88 -31.71 0.56 -24.85
N GLU A 89 -31.00 0.32 -23.75
CA GLU A 89 -31.48 0.57 -22.38
C GLU A 89 -31.60 2.08 -22.06
N LYS A 90 -30.68 2.90 -22.59
CA LYS A 90 -30.76 4.37 -22.48
C LYS A 90 -31.89 4.96 -23.33
N ASP A 91 -32.19 4.36 -24.47
CA ASP A 91 -33.32 4.77 -25.31
C ASP A 91 -34.69 4.40 -24.70
N PHE A 92 -34.73 3.43 -23.78
CA PHE A 92 -35.92 3.06 -23.01
C PHE A 92 -36.08 3.84 -21.68
N ILE A 93 -35.00 4.42 -21.15
CA ILE A 93 -34.98 5.15 -19.86
C ILE A 93 -34.63 6.62 -20.11
N GLN A 94 -35.48 7.33 -20.84
CA GLN A 94 -35.64 8.77 -20.73
C GLN A 94 -37.13 9.12 -20.67
N PRO A 95 -37.59 9.89 -19.68
CA PRO A 95 -38.95 10.40 -19.67
C PRO A 95 -39.06 11.50 -20.74
N LYS A 96 -39.91 11.31 -21.76
CA LYS A 96 -40.32 12.40 -22.66
C LYS A 96 -41.03 13.49 -21.83
N LYS A 97 -40.42 14.68 -21.73
CA LYS A 97 -41.14 15.93 -21.46
C LYS A 97 -41.93 16.34 -22.73
N PRO A 98 -43.06 17.06 -22.59
CA PRO A 98 -44.07 17.12 -23.63
C PRO A 98 -43.69 18.15 -24.70
N GLU A 99 -43.46 17.69 -25.92
CA GLU A 99 -43.40 18.56 -27.11
C GLU A 99 -44.47 18.12 -28.12
N ASN A 100 -45.36 19.07 -28.40
CA ASN A 100 -46.31 19.17 -29.52
C ASN A 100 -47.35 18.06 -29.76
N ILE A 101 -48.56 18.33 -29.24
CA ILE A 101 -49.82 17.66 -29.56
C ILE A 101 -50.36 17.99 -30.98
N ASN A 102 -49.65 18.74 -31.83
CA ASN A 102 -50.26 19.35 -33.02
C ASN A 102 -49.98 18.75 -34.41
N GLU A 103 -49.27 17.64 -34.58
CA GLU A 103 -49.05 17.06 -35.93
C GLU A 103 -49.89 15.84 -36.28
N ASN A 104 -50.46 15.12 -35.31
CA ASN A 104 -51.35 13.98 -35.60
C ASN A 104 -52.83 14.36 -35.71
N ASN A 105 -53.24 15.53 -35.19
CA ASN A 105 -54.59 16.06 -35.41
C ASN A 105 -54.77 16.66 -36.82
N GLN A 106 -53.70 17.13 -37.47
CA GLN A 106 -53.78 17.64 -38.85
C GLN A 106 -53.83 16.56 -39.94
N LYS A 107 -53.37 15.32 -39.66
CA LYS A 107 -53.51 14.18 -40.57
C LYS A 107 -54.86 13.47 -40.42
N ALA A 108 -55.42 13.43 -39.21
CA ALA A 108 -56.77 12.92 -38.96
C ALA A 108 -57.87 13.90 -39.45
N GLU A 109 -57.65 15.21 -39.39
CA GLU A 109 -58.55 16.20 -40.01
C GLU A 109 -58.46 16.23 -41.54
N LYS A 110 -57.30 15.91 -42.13
CA LYS A 110 -57.18 15.78 -43.61
C LYS A 110 -57.84 14.52 -44.15
N LEU A 111 -57.84 13.39 -43.44
CA LEU A 111 -58.61 12.21 -43.85
C LEU A 111 -60.12 12.37 -43.64
N LYS A 112 -60.56 13.09 -42.59
CA LYS A 112 -61.99 13.43 -42.40
C LYS A 112 -62.53 14.50 -43.37
N LYS A 113 -61.64 15.26 -44.05
CA LYS A 113 -62.01 16.17 -45.14
C LYS A 113 -62.10 15.49 -46.51
N VAL A 114 -61.47 14.33 -46.69
CA VAL A 114 -61.56 13.52 -47.93
C VAL A 114 -62.84 12.68 -47.95
N GLU A 115 -63.33 12.20 -46.80
CA GLU A 115 -64.65 11.55 -46.69
C GLU A 115 -65.84 12.52 -46.80
N LYS A 116 -65.64 13.83 -46.69
CA LYS A 116 -66.70 14.86 -46.82
C LYS A 116 -66.83 15.47 -48.23
N ILE A 117 -66.05 15.00 -49.21
CA ILE A 117 -66.09 15.50 -50.60
C ILE A 117 -66.75 14.50 -51.58
N GLN A 118 -67.16 13.29 -51.14
CA GLN A 118 -67.87 12.33 -52.01
C GLN A 118 -69.36 12.10 -51.71
N GLU A 119 -69.95 12.77 -50.73
CA GLU A 119 -71.41 12.85 -50.56
C GLU A 119 -71.92 14.29 -50.68
N LYS A 120 -71.74 14.87 -51.86
CA LYS A 120 -72.57 15.97 -52.35
C LYS A 120 -72.77 15.89 -53.86
N THR A 121 -73.15 14.71 -54.34
CA THR A 121 -73.83 14.52 -55.63
C THR A 121 -74.41 13.11 -55.69
N VAL A 122 -75.68 12.96 -55.31
CA VAL A 122 -76.48 11.80 -55.75
C VAL A 122 -77.72 12.31 -56.49
N LYS A 123 -77.60 12.25 -57.82
CA LYS A 123 -78.63 11.89 -58.83
C LYS A 123 -79.88 12.80 -58.93
N PRO A 124 -80.66 12.73 -60.04
CA PRO A 124 -81.36 11.53 -60.50
C PRO A 124 -80.60 10.92 -61.71
N THR A 125 -80.42 9.61 -61.80
CA THR A 125 -81.50 8.70 -62.19
C THR A 125 -81.53 7.41 -61.36
N ASN A 126 -82.75 7.11 -60.89
CA ASN A 126 -83.43 5.83 -60.65
C ASN A 126 -82.73 4.59 -61.23
N GLN A 127 -82.88 3.36 -60.72
CA GLN A 127 -83.55 2.73 -59.59
C GLN A 127 -83.07 1.25 -59.67
N ASN A 128 -83.07 0.56 -58.52
CA ASN A 128 -83.32 -0.88 -58.39
C ASN A 128 -82.40 -1.87 -59.13
N GLU A 129 -81.40 -2.39 -58.41
CA GLU A 129 -81.00 -3.82 -58.34
C GLU A 129 -79.56 -3.91 -57.82
N LYS A 130 -79.39 -4.12 -56.50
CA LYS A 130 -78.20 -4.71 -55.82
C LYS A 130 -78.30 -4.50 -54.31
N VAL A 131 -79.40 -4.97 -53.70
CA VAL A 131 -79.55 -4.99 -52.24
C VAL A 131 -79.16 -6.35 -51.63
N ASP A 132 -78.95 -7.40 -52.45
CA ASP A 132 -78.73 -8.76 -51.92
C ASP A 132 -77.31 -9.34 -52.09
N LEU A 133 -76.33 -8.55 -52.54
CA LEU A 133 -74.93 -9.02 -52.69
C LEU A 133 -73.93 -8.44 -51.68
N ILE A 134 -74.34 -7.54 -50.78
CA ILE A 134 -73.41 -6.86 -49.85
C ILE A 134 -73.52 -7.38 -48.40
N LYS A 135 -74.56 -8.14 -48.04
CA LYS A 135 -74.72 -8.67 -46.66
C LYS A 135 -73.98 -9.99 -46.38
N ASN A 136 -73.54 -10.73 -47.39
CA ASN A 136 -72.83 -12.01 -47.21
C ASN A 136 -71.29 -11.91 -47.25
N SER A 137 -70.72 -10.79 -47.71
CA SER A 137 -69.27 -10.56 -47.70
C SER A 137 -68.73 -10.06 -46.35
N ASP A 138 -69.54 -9.36 -45.55
CA ASP A 138 -69.09 -8.77 -44.29
C ASP A 138 -69.02 -9.77 -43.11
N LYS A 139 -69.85 -10.82 -43.14
CA LYS A 139 -69.89 -11.83 -42.08
C LYS A 139 -68.74 -12.84 -42.22
N SER A 140 -68.36 -13.19 -43.45
CA SER A 140 -67.21 -14.07 -43.75
C SER A 140 -65.88 -13.36 -43.46
N VAL A 141 -65.76 -12.08 -43.80
CA VAL A 141 -64.56 -11.26 -43.53
C VAL A 141 -64.38 -11.00 -42.02
N LYS A 142 -65.43 -10.65 -41.27
CA LYS A 142 -65.33 -10.49 -39.80
C LYS A 142 -64.97 -11.78 -39.06
N THR A 143 -65.44 -12.92 -39.54
CA THR A 143 -65.13 -14.22 -38.93
C THR A 143 -63.69 -14.64 -39.23
N ALA A 144 -63.19 -14.37 -40.44
CA ALA A 144 -61.80 -14.61 -40.82
C ALA A 144 -60.82 -13.70 -40.06
N ILE A 145 -61.16 -12.42 -39.85
CA ILE A 145 -60.35 -11.46 -39.06
C ILE A 145 -60.28 -11.88 -37.59
N LYS A 146 -61.39 -12.29 -36.97
CA LYS A 146 -61.39 -12.79 -35.58
C LYS A 146 -60.56 -14.07 -35.42
N ALA A 147 -60.65 -14.99 -36.38
CA ALA A 147 -59.87 -16.22 -36.36
C ALA A 147 -58.36 -15.95 -36.51
N THR A 148 -57.97 -15.00 -37.37
CA THR A 148 -56.56 -14.60 -37.52
C THR A 148 -56.04 -13.84 -36.29
N GLU A 149 -56.86 -12.99 -35.66
CA GLU A 149 -56.50 -12.33 -34.40
C GLU A 149 -56.29 -13.33 -33.26
N MET A 150 -57.19 -14.32 -33.10
CA MET A 150 -57.07 -15.37 -32.07
C MET A 150 -55.85 -16.28 -32.29
N VAL A 151 -55.56 -16.65 -33.54
CA VAL A 151 -54.34 -17.43 -33.86
C VAL A 151 -53.08 -16.62 -33.58
N ASN A 152 -53.08 -15.32 -33.88
CA ASN A 152 -51.95 -14.44 -33.61
C ASN A 152 -51.76 -14.17 -32.11
N THR A 153 -52.85 -14.07 -31.33
CA THR A 153 -52.76 -13.93 -29.86
C THR A 153 -52.24 -15.21 -29.22
N ALA A 154 -52.77 -16.38 -29.57
CA ALA A 154 -52.29 -17.66 -29.05
C ALA A 154 -50.83 -17.95 -29.43
N LYS A 155 -50.40 -17.54 -30.63
CA LYS A 155 -49.00 -17.66 -31.07
C LYS A 155 -48.08 -16.71 -30.31
N LYS A 156 -48.56 -15.51 -29.97
CA LYS A 156 -47.84 -14.51 -29.16
C LYS A 156 -47.73 -14.93 -27.69
N GLU A 157 -48.76 -15.54 -27.13
CA GLU A 157 -48.74 -16.12 -25.78
C GLU A 157 -47.76 -17.29 -25.67
N LYS A 158 -47.79 -18.24 -26.63
CA LYS A 158 -46.81 -19.34 -26.69
C LYS A 158 -45.38 -18.84 -26.86
N LEU A 159 -45.16 -17.77 -27.64
CA LEU A 159 -43.85 -17.16 -27.80
C LEU A 159 -43.39 -16.52 -26.48
N ASN A 160 -44.29 -15.80 -25.78
CA ASN A 160 -44.01 -15.16 -24.51
C ASN A 160 -43.71 -16.19 -23.41
N GLU A 161 -44.43 -17.31 -23.34
CA GLU A 161 -44.12 -18.40 -22.41
C GLU A 161 -42.75 -19.01 -22.67
N LYS A 162 -42.41 -19.30 -23.94
CA LYS A 162 -41.07 -19.81 -24.30
C LYS A 162 -39.97 -18.82 -23.91
N THR A 163 -40.20 -17.54 -24.17
CA THR A 163 -39.24 -16.46 -23.85
C THR A 163 -39.07 -16.34 -22.34
N ASN A 164 -40.15 -16.39 -21.56
CA ASN A 164 -40.10 -16.37 -20.09
C ASN A 164 -39.42 -17.60 -19.49
N LYS A 165 -39.55 -18.77 -20.13
CA LYS A 165 -38.86 -20.00 -19.71
C LYS A 165 -37.35 -19.89 -19.90
N ILE A 166 -36.91 -19.38 -21.06
CA ILE A 166 -35.50 -19.12 -21.36
C ILE A 166 -34.92 -18.08 -20.39
N ILE A 167 -35.66 -17.00 -20.11
CA ILE A 167 -35.24 -15.98 -19.14
C ILE A 167 -35.10 -16.58 -17.73
N LYS A 168 -36.04 -17.45 -17.31
CA LYS A 168 -35.95 -18.13 -16.00
C LYS A 168 -34.76 -19.09 -15.92
N GLU A 169 -34.48 -19.83 -16.98
CA GLU A 169 -33.30 -20.71 -17.05
C GLU A 169 -31.99 -19.91 -17.06
N ASP A 170 -31.93 -18.80 -17.79
CA ASP A 170 -30.77 -17.90 -17.80
C ASP A 170 -30.56 -17.23 -16.44
N LEU A 171 -31.62 -16.80 -15.75
CA LEU A 171 -31.54 -16.25 -14.40
C LEU A 171 -31.10 -17.31 -13.37
N LYS A 172 -31.53 -18.57 -13.54
CA LYS A 172 -31.09 -19.69 -12.70
C LYS A 172 -29.62 -20.01 -12.95
N ASN A 173 -29.17 -19.99 -14.21
CA ASN A 173 -27.78 -20.17 -14.60
C ASN A 173 -26.88 -18.99 -14.20
N GLN A 174 -27.43 -17.77 -14.10
CA GLN A 174 -26.71 -16.60 -13.57
C GLN A 174 -26.56 -16.66 -12.06
N LYS A 175 -27.57 -17.12 -11.32
CA LYS A 175 -27.48 -17.34 -9.86
C LYS A 175 -26.49 -18.44 -9.49
N ASN A 176 -26.32 -19.46 -10.33
CA ASN A 176 -25.38 -20.58 -10.12
C ASN A 176 -23.98 -20.33 -10.70
N LYS A 177 -23.71 -19.15 -11.26
CA LYS A 177 -22.37 -18.81 -11.72
C LYS A 177 -21.62 -18.23 -10.54
N ASP A 178 -20.77 -19.05 -9.92
CA ASP A 178 -19.74 -18.55 -9.00
C ASP A 178 -19.06 -17.38 -9.68
N ILE A 179 -19.19 -16.20 -9.08
CA ILE A 179 -18.57 -14.99 -9.60
C ILE A 179 -17.07 -15.22 -9.45
N LEU A 180 -16.44 -15.72 -10.51
CA LEU A 180 -14.99 -15.82 -10.63
C LEU A 180 -14.44 -14.39 -10.66
N PHE A 181 -14.27 -13.81 -9.49
CA PHE A 181 -13.29 -12.76 -9.33
C PHE A 181 -11.96 -13.37 -9.76
N THR A 182 -11.29 -12.76 -10.73
CA THR A 182 -9.86 -13.03 -10.91
C THR A 182 -9.22 -12.59 -9.60
N SER A 183 -8.96 -13.55 -8.70
CA SER A 183 -8.24 -13.31 -7.45
C SER A 183 -7.01 -12.50 -7.82
N HIS A 184 -6.97 -11.24 -7.41
CA HIS A 184 -5.86 -10.38 -7.70
C HIS A 184 -4.61 -11.06 -7.11
N ILE A 185 -3.70 -11.41 -8.02
CA ILE A 185 -2.32 -11.89 -7.82
C ILE A 185 -1.96 -12.03 -6.33
N ASN A 186 -1.90 -13.26 -5.83
CA ASN A 186 -1.33 -13.55 -4.52
C ASN A 186 0.08 -12.93 -4.49
N SER A 187 0.27 -11.86 -3.71
CA SER A 187 1.62 -11.41 -3.40
C SER A 187 2.26 -12.52 -2.56
N GLU A 188 3.39 -13.09 -3.01
CA GLU A 188 4.15 -14.09 -2.23
C GLU A 188 4.63 -13.55 -0.87
N THR A 189 4.56 -12.23 -0.66
CA THR A 189 5.00 -11.55 0.55
C THR A 189 3.90 -11.44 1.59
N ASP A 190 4.00 -12.27 2.62
CA ASP A 190 3.23 -12.12 3.86
C ASP A 190 3.80 -10.98 4.73
N ILE A 191 2.92 -10.20 5.37
CA ILE A 191 3.25 -9.15 6.35
C ILE A 191 4.15 -9.73 7.43
N ARG A 192 3.85 -10.94 7.91
CA ARG A 192 4.66 -11.61 8.93
C ARG A 192 6.12 -11.76 8.49
N ASN A 193 6.38 -12.07 7.23
CA ASN A 193 7.75 -12.25 6.73
C ASN A 193 8.51 -10.92 6.67
N ILE A 194 7.84 -9.84 6.28
CA ILE A 194 8.42 -8.48 6.33
C ILE A 194 8.76 -8.12 7.78
N MET A 195 7.86 -8.37 8.72
CA MET A 195 8.07 -8.08 10.14
C MET A 195 9.19 -8.96 10.73
N LYS A 196 9.31 -10.23 10.34
CA LYS A 196 10.45 -11.08 10.72
C LYS A 196 11.77 -10.50 10.23
N ASP A 197 11.84 -10.05 8.98
CA ASP A 197 13.06 -9.46 8.42
C ASP A 197 13.49 -8.22 9.23
N VAL A 198 12.54 -7.40 9.70
CA VAL A 198 12.80 -6.23 10.58
C VAL A 198 13.29 -6.65 11.97
N ILE A 199 12.75 -7.72 12.54
CA ILE A 199 13.23 -8.24 13.83
C ILE A 199 14.67 -8.75 13.67
N ILE A 200 14.96 -9.50 12.61
CA ILE A 200 16.28 -10.04 12.32
C ILE A 200 17.32 -8.93 12.18
N SER A 201 16.98 -7.84 11.50
CA SER A 201 17.89 -6.70 11.33
C SER A 201 18.15 -5.92 12.63
N LEU A 202 17.28 -6.01 13.63
CA LEU A 202 17.47 -5.39 14.94
C LEU A 202 18.34 -6.23 15.89
N ILE A 203 18.51 -7.54 15.64
CA ILE A 203 19.29 -8.45 16.50
C ILE A 203 20.72 -7.94 16.77
N PRO A 204 21.51 -7.49 15.78
CA PRO A 204 22.85 -6.97 16.03
C PRO A 204 22.86 -5.79 17.02
N ALA A 205 21.86 -4.90 16.94
CA ALA A 205 21.73 -3.77 17.85
C ALA A 205 21.29 -4.22 19.27
N ILE A 206 20.44 -5.24 19.38
CA ILE A 206 20.08 -5.87 20.68
C ILE A 206 21.34 -6.44 21.35
N ILE A 207 22.19 -7.13 20.57
CA ILE A 207 23.46 -7.69 21.07
C ILE A 207 24.36 -6.56 21.55
N ALA A 208 24.56 -5.51 20.75
CA ALA A 208 25.37 -4.36 21.15
C ALA A 208 24.87 -3.71 22.45
N ALA A 209 23.56 -3.51 22.60
CA ALA A 209 22.99 -2.96 23.82
C ALA A 209 23.20 -3.86 25.05
N THR A 210 23.09 -5.17 24.84
CA THR A 210 23.36 -6.17 25.89
C THR A 210 24.85 -6.21 26.26
N LEU A 211 25.77 -5.92 25.34
CA LEU A 211 27.21 -5.85 25.65
C LEU A 211 27.54 -4.63 26.53
N VAL A 212 26.95 -3.46 26.25
CA VAL A 212 27.23 -2.22 27.00
C VAL A 212 26.67 -2.28 28.43
N TYR A 213 25.38 -2.61 28.58
CA TYR A 213 24.65 -2.55 29.86
C TYR A 213 24.20 -3.91 30.42
N GLY A 214 24.57 -5.02 29.76
CA GLY A 214 24.30 -6.36 30.26
C GLY A 214 22.81 -6.69 30.37
N THR A 215 22.47 -7.29 31.52
CA THR A 215 21.12 -7.75 31.84
C THR A 215 20.12 -6.60 32.00
N LYS A 216 20.57 -5.39 32.39
CA LYS A 216 19.70 -4.22 32.56
C LYS A 216 19.06 -3.82 31.23
N ALA A 217 19.86 -3.74 30.17
CA ALA A 217 19.37 -3.44 28.83
C ALA A 217 18.37 -4.51 28.34
N LEU A 218 18.70 -5.78 28.54
CA LEU A 218 17.84 -6.89 28.14
C LEU A 218 16.49 -6.88 28.88
N LEU A 219 16.48 -6.56 30.18
CA LEU A 219 15.24 -6.43 30.95
C LEU A 219 14.33 -5.32 30.42
N VAL A 220 14.88 -4.17 30.01
CA VAL A 220 14.09 -3.09 29.40
C VAL A 220 13.46 -3.55 28.08
N ILE A 221 14.25 -4.18 27.20
CA ILE A 221 13.76 -4.68 25.90
C ILE A 221 12.68 -5.74 26.10
N VAL A 222 12.92 -6.74 26.95
CA VAL A 222 11.98 -7.83 27.20
C VAL A 222 10.70 -7.32 27.85
N THR A 223 10.79 -6.40 28.81
CA THR A 223 9.61 -5.82 29.47
C THR A 223 8.74 -5.03 28.49
N SER A 224 9.37 -4.22 27.63
CA SER A 224 8.67 -3.46 26.58
C SER A 224 7.95 -4.39 25.60
N VAL A 225 8.65 -5.40 25.08
CA VAL A 225 8.08 -6.39 24.14
C VAL A 225 6.96 -7.18 24.78
N PHE A 226 7.17 -7.68 26.00
CA PHE A 226 6.18 -8.45 26.73
C PHE A 226 4.90 -7.63 26.95
N SER A 227 5.04 -6.40 27.45
CA SER A 227 3.91 -5.50 27.63
C SER A 227 3.16 -5.22 26.32
N ALA A 228 3.88 -4.92 25.24
CA ALA A 228 3.29 -4.66 23.93
C ALA A 228 2.51 -5.88 23.40
N VAL A 229 3.08 -7.08 23.49
CA VAL A 229 2.44 -8.32 23.02
C VAL A 229 1.21 -8.68 23.86
N VAL A 230 1.31 -8.59 25.18
CA VAL A 230 0.18 -8.85 26.09
C VAL A 230 -0.95 -7.86 25.84
N THR A 231 -0.61 -6.57 25.69
CA THR A 231 -1.60 -5.53 25.41
C THR A 231 -2.27 -5.75 24.06
N GLU A 232 -1.51 -6.08 23.01
CA GLU A 232 -2.10 -6.40 21.70
C GLU A 232 -3.06 -7.59 21.81
N LYS A 233 -2.65 -8.66 22.48
CA LYS A 233 -3.50 -9.86 22.66
C LYS A 233 -4.79 -9.55 23.43
N LEU A 234 -4.70 -8.75 24.49
CA LEU A 234 -5.83 -8.44 25.36
C LEU A 234 -6.85 -7.51 24.66
N PHE A 235 -6.34 -6.50 23.97
CA PHE A 235 -7.18 -5.44 23.42
C PHE A 235 -7.51 -5.61 21.93
N SER A 236 -6.82 -6.47 21.17
CA SER A 236 -7.17 -6.72 19.76
C SER A 236 -8.57 -7.32 19.61
N LYS A 237 -8.96 -8.21 20.53
CA LYS A 237 -10.31 -8.80 20.52
C LYS A 237 -11.38 -7.74 20.79
N ILE A 238 -11.09 -6.76 21.65
CA ILE A 238 -12.02 -5.70 22.03
C ILE A 238 -12.18 -4.67 20.90
N PHE A 239 -11.07 -4.20 20.32
CA PHE A 239 -11.10 -3.11 19.33
C PHE A 239 -11.27 -3.59 17.89
N LEU A 240 -10.75 -4.77 17.54
CA LEU A 240 -10.68 -5.25 16.15
C LEU A 240 -11.53 -6.50 15.89
N ASN A 241 -12.09 -7.12 16.94
CA ASN A 241 -12.72 -8.44 16.89
C ASN A 241 -11.84 -9.52 16.22
N ASP A 242 -10.52 -9.34 16.29
CA ASP A 242 -9.52 -10.25 15.69
C ASP A 242 -8.66 -10.87 16.80
N GLY A 243 -8.76 -12.19 16.94
CA GLY A 243 -7.99 -12.98 17.90
C GLY A 243 -6.57 -13.32 17.43
N ASN A 244 -6.27 -13.16 16.15
CA ASN A 244 -5.00 -13.57 15.54
C ASN A 244 -4.06 -12.39 15.29
N SER A 245 -4.39 -11.16 15.68
CA SER A 245 -3.57 -9.97 15.39
C SER A 245 -2.09 -10.07 15.83
N VAL A 246 -1.85 -10.73 16.97
CA VAL A 246 -0.51 -10.95 17.58
C VAL A 246 0.43 -11.72 16.64
N HIS A 247 -0.12 -12.55 15.78
CA HIS A 247 0.65 -13.38 14.86
C HIS A 247 1.45 -12.55 13.83
N ASN A 248 1.09 -11.30 13.59
CA ASN A 248 1.79 -10.47 12.62
C ASN A 248 3.14 -9.92 13.13
N LEU A 249 3.56 -10.23 14.36
CA LEU A 249 4.84 -9.83 14.99
C LEU A 249 5.07 -8.31 15.11
N SER A 250 4.10 -7.49 14.73
CA SER A 250 4.26 -6.04 14.72
C SER A 250 4.29 -5.42 16.12
N ALA A 251 3.58 -5.97 17.12
CA ALA A 251 3.77 -5.52 18.51
C ALA A 251 5.18 -5.77 19.03
N ILE A 252 5.84 -6.85 18.62
CA ILE A 252 7.23 -7.14 19.02
C ILE A 252 8.14 -6.04 18.49
N ILE A 253 8.01 -5.65 17.22
CA ILE A 253 8.79 -4.56 16.64
C ILE A 253 8.51 -3.24 17.36
N THR A 254 7.24 -2.92 17.61
CA THR A 254 6.88 -1.70 18.37
C THR A 254 7.53 -1.70 19.76
N GLY A 255 7.52 -2.83 20.47
CA GLY A 255 8.17 -2.97 21.77
C GLY A 255 9.70 -2.81 21.70
N ILE A 256 10.35 -3.43 20.71
CA ILE A 256 11.81 -3.30 20.50
C ILE A 256 12.17 -1.86 20.18
N LEU A 257 11.50 -1.23 19.20
CA LEU A 257 11.80 0.13 18.78
C LEU A 257 11.53 1.15 19.89
N MET A 258 10.50 0.94 20.70
CA MET A 258 10.28 1.77 21.88
C MET A 258 11.39 1.59 22.90
N ALA A 259 11.79 0.35 23.21
CA ALA A 259 12.92 0.14 24.12
C ALA A 259 14.19 0.81 23.62
N PHE A 260 14.43 0.78 22.31
CA PHE A 260 15.63 1.34 21.67
C PHE A 260 15.73 2.86 21.73
N ILE A 261 14.62 3.57 21.86
CA ILE A 261 14.64 5.01 22.07
C ILE A 261 14.80 5.38 23.55
N LEU A 262 14.63 4.45 24.49
CA LEU A 262 14.72 4.73 25.92
C LEU A 262 16.14 4.70 26.47
N ALA A 263 16.29 5.24 27.67
CA ALA A 263 17.50 5.16 28.47
C ALA A 263 17.68 3.74 29.04
N PRO A 264 18.93 3.25 29.22
CA PRO A 264 19.23 1.87 29.61
C PRO A 264 18.71 1.47 31.00
N LEU A 265 18.57 2.44 31.91
CA LEU A 265 18.20 2.20 33.31
C LEU A 265 16.78 2.70 33.62
N THR A 266 15.95 2.84 32.58
CA THR A 266 14.54 3.21 32.76
C THR A 266 13.82 2.17 33.61
N SER A 267 13.03 2.62 34.58
CA SER A 267 12.29 1.75 35.50
C SER A 267 11.33 0.83 34.76
N LEU A 268 11.38 -0.48 35.04
CA LEU A 268 10.63 -1.51 34.30
C LEU A 268 9.11 -1.28 34.26
N PRO A 269 8.41 -0.84 35.32
CA PRO A 269 6.98 -0.53 35.25
C PRO A 269 6.66 0.62 34.29
N VAL A 270 7.53 1.63 34.22
CA VAL A 270 7.36 2.77 33.30
C VAL A 270 7.54 2.30 31.85
N VAL A 271 8.50 1.40 31.61
CA VAL A 271 8.70 0.76 30.30
C VAL A 271 7.47 -0.08 29.92
N ALA A 272 6.92 -0.87 30.86
CA ALA A 272 5.72 -1.65 30.62
C ALA A 272 4.52 -0.74 30.28
N PHE A 273 4.35 0.36 31.00
CA PHE A 273 3.31 1.36 30.71
C PHE A 273 3.46 1.93 29.29
N GLY A 274 4.67 2.37 28.91
CA GLY A 274 4.95 2.84 27.56
C GLY A 274 4.59 1.80 26.51
N GLY A 275 5.02 0.54 26.75
CA GLY A 275 4.68 -0.67 26.00
C GLY A 275 3.21 -0.76 25.64
N SER A 276 2.36 -0.67 26.66
CA SER A 276 0.91 -0.73 26.52
C SER A 276 0.34 0.48 25.78
N MET A 277 0.78 1.70 26.12
CA MET A 277 0.26 2.93 25.51
C MET A 277 0.60 3.03 24.02
N ALA A 278 1.78 2.58 23.60
CA ALA A 278 2.15 2.48 22.19
C ALA A 278 1.18 1.61 21.40
N ILE A 279 0.77 0.47 21.97
CA ILE A 279 -0.14 -0.45 21.29
C ILE A 279 -1.57 0.07 21.31
N ILE A 280 -2.07 0.53 22.45
CA ILE A 280 -3.46 1.03 22.55
C ILE A 280 -3.62 2.27 21.67
N PHE A 281 -2.89 3.34 21.99
CA PHE A 281 -3.09 4.65 21.38
C PHE A 281 -2.31 4.85 20.08
N GLY A 282 -1.21 4.14 19.89
CA GLY A 282 -0.41 4.24 18.67
C GLY A 282 -0.89 3.31 17.55
N LYS A 283 -1.58 2.20 17.88
CA LYS A 283 -1.89 1.14 16.91
C LYS A 283 -3.36 0.70 16.89
N LEU A 284 -3.90 0.22 18.01
CA LEU A 284 -5.23 -0.41 18.05
C LEU A 284 -6.35 0.62 17.82
N MET A 285 -6.25 1.81 18.41
CA MET A 285 -7.25 2.87 18.22
C MET A 285 -7.33 3.41 16.78
N TYR A 286 -6.33 3.14 15.95
CA TYR A 286 -6.36 3.44 14.51
C TYR A 286 -6.94 2.31 13.65
N GLY A 287 -7.25 1.17 14.25
CA GLY A 287 -7.76 0.00 13.55
C GLY A 287 -6.68 -1.03 13.18
N GLY A 288 -5.52 -1.02 13.84
CA GLY A 288 -4.47 -2.02 13.67
C GLY A 288 -3.33 -1.59 12.74
N ILE A 289 -2.68 -2.56 12.08
CA ILE A 289 -1.47 -2.33 11.27
C ILE A 289 -1.80 -1.50 10.03
N GLY A 290 -0.91 -0.58 9.63
CA GLY A 290 -1.03 0.16 8.37
C GLY A 290 -1.96 1.37 8.40
N ARG A 291 -2.70 1.59 9.48
CA ARG A 291 -3.67 2.70 9.62
C ARG A 291 -3.20 3.83 10.54
N ASN A 292 -2.06 3.63 11.19
CA ASN A 292 -1.51 4.55 12.18
C ASN A 292 -1.07 5.84 11.51
N ILE A 293 -1.40 6.98 12.13
CA ILE A 293 -0.93 8.28 11.66
C ILE A 293 0.46 8.58 12.22
N PHE A 294 0.75 8.09 13.42
CA PHE A 294 2.00 8.29 14.12
C PHE A 294 2.71 6.96 14.34
N ASN A 295 4.04 6.99 14.40
CA ASN A 295 4.82 5.82 14.76
C ASN A 295 4.44 5.37 16.19
N PRO A 296 3.94 4.14 16.40
CA PRO A 296 3.42 3.70 17.69
C PRO A 296 4.45 3.75 18.82
N ALA A 297 5.72 3.44 18.53
CA ALA A 297 6.79 3.45 19.52
C ALA A 297 7.10 4.86 20.02
N ALA A 298 7.08 5.86 19.13
CA ALA A 298 7.22 7.27 19.50
C ALA A 298 6.05 7.74 20.40
N ILE A 299 4.82 7.31 20.10
CA ILE A 299 3.66 7.61 20.96
C ILE A 299 3.84 7.01 22.36
N GLY A 300 4.25 5.75 22.47
CA GLY A 300 4.50 5.12 23.78
C GLY A 300 5.53 5.89 24.62
N ARG A 301 6.60 6.36 23.98
CA ARG A 301 7.61 7.18 24.67
C ARG A 301 7.05 8.50 25.17
N GLU A 302 6.24 9.21 24.38
CA GLU A 302 5.65 10.47 24.85
C GLU A 302 4.65 10.28 25.99
N PHE A 303 3.92 9.17 26.00
CA PHE A 303 3.10 8.82 27.16
C PHE A 303 3.97 8.63 28.41
N MET A 304 5.14 8.00 28.31
CA MET A 304 6.05 7.91 29.45
C MET A 304 6.54 9.30 29.90
N THR A 305 6.91 10.17 28.98
CA THR A 305 7.37 11.55 29.29
C THR A 305 6.27 12.35 30.00
N VAL A 306 5.01 12.21 29.59
CA VAL A 306 3.88 12.96 30.15
C VAL A 306 3.39 12.39 31.49
N PHE A 307 3.26 11.07 31.61
CA PHE A 307 2.72 10.44 32.81
C PHE A 307 3.78 10.15 33.89
N PHE A 308 5.06 10.06 33.50
CA PHE A 308 6.20 9.81 34.40
C PHE A 308 7.35 10.82 34.16
N PRO A 309 7.08 12.15 34.20
CA PRO A 309 8.06 13.16 33.83
C PRO A 309 9.30 13.11 34.71
N VAL A 310 9.13 12.92 36.03
CA VAL A 310 10.23 12.85 37.01
C VAL A 310 11.21 11.73 36.69
N THR A 311 10.70 10.55 36.31
CA THR A 311 11.56 9.42 35.94
C THR A 311 12.25 9.67 34.60
N MET A 312 11.52 10.19 33.61
CA MET A 312 12.02 10.40 32.25
C MET A 312 13.03 11.55 32.15
N SER A 313 12.92 12.57 33.01
CA SER A 313 13.84 13.70 33.06
C SER A 313 15.11 13.42 33.88
N SER A 314 15.17 12.30 34.61
CA SER A 314 16.32 12.00 35.47
C SER A 314 17.57 11.73 34.66
N GLY A 315 18.69 12.39 34.97
CA GLY A 315 19.99 12.08 34.34
C GLY A 315 20.51 10.68 34.71
N THR A 316 20.11 10.13 35.85
CA THR A 316 20.61 8.85 36.37
C THR A 316 20.15 7.65 35.56
N ILE A 317 19.04 7.77 34.81
CA ILE A 317 18.55 6.67 33.97
C ILE A 317 19.38 6.50 32.69
N TRP A 318 20.12 7.55 32.29
CA TRP A 318 20.91 7.61 31.05
C TRP A 318 22.30 7.05 31.20
N PHE A 319 22.90 7.18 32.38
CA PHE A 319 24.26 6.72 32.62
C PHE A 319 24.46 6.35 34.09
N SER A 320 25.07 5.18 34.32
CA SER A 320 25.61 4.79 35.62
C SER A 320 26.89 4.00 35.40
N GLN A 321 27.96 4.42 36.08
CA GLN A 321 29.27 3.77 36.00
C GLN A 321 29.25 2.37 36.61
N GLU A 322 28.38 2.11 37.59
CA GLU A 322 28.22 0.80 38.23
C GLU A 322 27.53 -0.22 37.32
N ALA A 323 26.58 0.24 36.50
CA ALA A 323 25.79 -0.63 35.62
C ALA A 323 26.47 -0.89 34.27
N LEU A 324 27.47 -0.08 33.92
CA LEU A 324 28.17 -0.14 32.65
C LEU A 324 29.19 -1.28 32.65
N LYS A 325 29.03 -2.24 31.74
CA LYS A 325 29.92 -3.40 31.61
C LYS A 325 31.03 -3.18 30.59
N LEU A 326 30.70 -2.58 29.46
CA LEU A 326 31.64 -2.32 28.38
C LEU A 326 31.51 -0.87 27.92
N SER A 327 32.56 -0.08 28.17
CA SER A 327 32.54 1.36 27.86
C SER A 327 32.93 1.64 26.40
N LYS A 328 33.92 0.91 25.90
CA LYS A 328 34.52 1.17 24.60
C LYS A 328 35.15 -0.10 24.06
N VAL A 329 35.21 -0.18 22.73
CA VAL A 329 36.01 -1.17 22.01
C VAL A 329 37.15 -0.41 21.36
N ASP A 330 38.39 -0.70 21.76
CA ASP A 330 39.59 -0.17 21.13
C ASP A 330 40.14 -1.21 20.16
N LEU A 331 39.54 -1.32 18.97
CA LEU A 331 39.96 -2.25 17.92
C LEU A 331 40.94 -1.55 16.98
N PHE A 332 40.56 -0.39 16.46
CA PHE A 332 41.33 0.37 15.47
C PHE A 332 42.45 1.20 16.10
N VAL A 333 42.21 1.77 17.27
CA VAL A 333 43.23 2.55 18.00
C VAL A 333 44.46 1.69 18.34
N LYS A 334 44.29 0.38 18.52
CA LYS A 334 45.41 -0.56 18.74
C LYS A 334 46.32 -0.71 17.52
N PHE A 335 45.82 -0.49 16.30
CA PHE A 335 46.63 -0.50 15.09
C PHE A 335 47.33 0.83 14.88
N GLN A 336 46.60 1.94 15.04
CA GLN A 336 47.14 3.28 14.89
C GLN A 336 46.35 4.28 15.75
N ASN A 337 47.03 5.04 16.61
CA ASN A 337 46.39 5.99 17.50
C ASN A 337 46.13 7.34 16.79
N THR A 338 45.14 7.38 15.90
CA THR A 338 44.68 8.62 15.24
C THR A 338 43.23 8.94 15.60
N SER A 339 42.84 10.22 15.46
CA SER A 339 41.46 10.67 15.71
C SER A 339 40.45 9.95 14.83
N PHE A 340 40.84 9.57 13.61
CA PHE A 340 40.01 8.78 12.70
C PHE A 340 39.76 7.36 13.22
N MET A 341 40.80 6.68 13.73
CA MET A 341 40.64 5.34 14.31
C MET A 341 39.77 5.37 15.56
N SER A 342 39.92 6.39 16.41
CA SER A 342 39.05 6.60 17.57
C SER A 342 37.58 6.80 17.17
N TYR A 343 37.32 7.48 16.06
CA TYR A 343 35.97 7.63 15.52
C TYR A 343 35.40 6.30 15.00
N LEU A 344 36.20 5.50 14.29
CA LEU A 344 35.78 4.17 13.83
C LEU A 344 35.45 3.23 15.00
N ASP A 345 36.25 3.26 16.07
CA ASP A 345 35.98 2.52 17.30
C ASP A 345 34.65 2.95 17.94
N GLY A 346 34.35 4.26 17.94
CA GLY A 346 33.05 4.79 18.39
C GLY A 346 31.86 4.37 17.51
N LEU A 347 32.06 4.16 16.20
CA LEU A 347 31.01 3.63 15.33
C LEU A 347 30.69 2.15 15.65
N ILE A 348 31.69 1.37 16.07
CA ILE A 348 31.48 -0.01 16.52
C ILE A 348 30.69 -0.02 17.82
N LEU A 349 31.18 0.69 18.84
CA LEU A 349 30.54 0.71 20.15
C LEU A 349 30.74 2.05 20.86
N THR A 350 29.64 2.59 21.37
CA THR A 350 29.58 3.77 22.24
C THR A 350 28.87 3.42 23.53
N SER A 351 29.30 4.04 24.63
CA SER A 351 28.69 3.88 25.95
C SER A 351 27.59 4.89 26.27
N SER A 352 27.35 5.85 25.38
CA SER A 352 26.43 6.96 25.59
C SER A 352 25.22 6.92 24.65
N GLY A 353 24.09 7.40 25.16
CA GLY A 353 22.83 7.49 24.42
C GLY A 353 21.80 6.45 24.83
N SER A 354 20.75 6.36 24.00
CA SER A 354 19.65 5.40 24.13
C SER A 354 20.09 3.97 23.84
N LEU A 355 19.30 3.00 24.29
CA LEU A 355 19.55 1.57 24.08
C LEU A 355 19.89 1.18 22.63
N GLY A 356 19.15 1.74 21.67
CA GLY A 356 19.36 1.43 20.25
C GLY A 356 20.54 2.17 19.63
N SER A 357 21.13 3.16 20.30
CA SER A 357 22.18 4.01 19.75
C SER A 357 23.59 3.58 20.13
N TYR A 358 23.79 2.46 20.81
CA TYR A 358 25.13 2.04 21.26
C TYR A 358 26.04 1.57 20.14
N SER A 359 25.52 1.16 18.98
CA SER A 359 26.34 0.74 17.84
C SER A 359 25.76 1.24 16.53
N ALA A 360 26.41 2.25 15.95
CA ALA A 360 26.07 2.73 14.61
C ALA A 360 26.31 1.63 13.57
N PHE A 361 27.40 0.87 13.73
CA PHE A 361 27.74 -0.25 12.84
C PHE A 361 26.65 -1.32 12.84
N ALA A 362 26.14 -1.72 14.00
CA ALA A 362 25.05 -2.70 14.09
C ALA A 362 23.77 -2.23 13.39
N LEU A 363 23.41 -0.94 13.54
CA LEU A 363 22.25 -0.35 12.87
C LEU A 363 22.44 -0.29 11.34
N ILE A 364 23.64 0.08 10.87
CA ILE A 364 23.96 0.11 9.44
C ILE A 364 23.89 -1.30 8.85
N LEU A 365 24.43 -2.30 9.55
CA LEU A 365 24.38 -3.70 9.11
C LEU A 365 22.93 -4.19 8.99
N GLY A 366 22.09 -3.87 9.98
CA GLY A 366 20.65 -4.17 9.94
C GLY A 366 19.92 -3.43 8.81
N GLY A 367 20.23 -2.15 8.60
CA GLY A 367 19.67 -1.36 7.50
C GLY A 367 20.06 -1.89 6.13
N LEU A 368 21.33 -2.29 5.96
CA LEU A 368 21.82 -2.92 4.74
C LEU A 368 21.11 -4.24 4.46
N TYR A 369 20.89 -5.06 5.49
CA TYR A 369 20.08 -6.28 5.36
C TYR A 369 18.68 -6.00 4.83
N LEU A 370 18.00 -4.97 5.37
CA LEU A 370 16.66 -4.59 4.90
C LEU A 370 16.64 -4.01 3.48
N LEU A 371 17.69 -3.29 3.09
CA LEU A 371 17.87 -2.80 1.72
C LEU A 371 18.07 -3.97 0.75
N LEU A 372 18.93 -4.94 1.08
CA LEU A 372 19.16 -6.13 0.25
C LEU A 372 17.91 -7.00 0.10
N LYS A 373 17.04 -7.02 1.12
CA LYS A 373 15.73 -7.69 1.09
C LYS A 373 14.62 -6.85 0.45
N ASN A 374 14.91 -5.65 -0.06
CA ASN A 374 13.93 -4.71 -0.62
C ASN A 374 12.76 -4.40 0.31
N ARG A 375 13.00 -4.32 1.63
CA ARG A 375 11.97 -3.98 2.63
C ARG A 375 11.88 -2.49 2.90
N ILE A 376 13.01 -1.80 2.88
CA ILE A 376 13.09 -0.35 3.06
C ILE A 376 13.74 0.29 1.81
N SER A 377 13.53 1.60 1.64
CA SER A 377 14.20 2.37 0.60
C SER A 377 15.33 3.22 1.18
N TRP A 378 16.43 3.35 0.44
CA TRP A 378 17.60 4.14 0.86
C TRP A 378 17.35 5.66 0.90
N HIS A 379 16.34 6.15 0.18
CA HIS A 379 16.05 7.58 0.06
C HIS A 379 15.87 8.29 1.41
N ILE A 380 15.07 7.74 2.34
CA ILE A 380 14.81 8.38 3.65
C ILE A 380 16.07 8.39 4.53
N PRO A 381 16.75 7.26 4.80
CA PRO A 381 17.95 7.26 5.64
C PRO A 381 19.07 8.16 5.11
N VAL A 382 19.36 8.09 3.81
CA VAL A 382 20.48 8.83 3.22
C VAL A 382 20.23 10.33 3.24
N THR A 383 19.01 10.77 2.89
CA THR A 383 18.70 12.21 2.87
C THR A 383 18.63 12.80 4.27
N LEU A 384 18.13 12.06 5.26
CA LEU A 384 18.19 12.46 6.68
C LEU A 384 19.64 12.63 7.15
N PHE A 385 20.51 11.68 6.80
CA PHE A 385 21.92 11.74 7.21
C PHE A 385 22.66 12.92 6.57
N VAL A 386 22.50 13.11 5.26
CA VAL A 386 23.11 14.22 4.52
C VAL A 386 22.64 15.56 5.08
N THR A 387 21.35 15.75 5.30
CA THR A 387 20.82 17.01 5.84
C THR A 387 21.23 17.28 7.28
N SER A 388 21.26 16.25 8.12
CA SER A 388 21.76 16.39 9.50
C SER A 388 23.25 16.73 9.50
N PHE A 389 24.06 16.10 8.65
CA PHE A 389 25.47 16.43 8.51
C PHE A 389 25.68 17.89 8.07
N ILE A 390 24.96 18.35 7.05
CA ILE A 390 24.99 19.76 6.61
C ILE A 390 24.60 20.69 7.77
N ALA A 391 23.56 20.35 8.52
CA ALA A 391 23.11 21.16 9.65
C ALA A 391 24.17 21.28 10.76
N THR A 392 25.00 20.27 11.01
CA THR A 392 26.11 20.38 11.98
C THR A 392 27.13 21.45 11.63
N ILE A 393 27.28 21.79 10.35
CA ILE A 393 28.18 22.86 9.89
C ILE A 393 27.64 24.24 10.29
N PHE A 394 26.32 24.41 10.27
CA PHE A 394 25.65 25.68 10.57
C PHE A 394 25.37 25.90 12.06
N LEU A 395 25.23 24.83 12.84
CA LEU A 395 24.98 24.86 14.27
C LEU A 395 26.31 24.87 15.04
N LYS A 396 26.63 25.99 15.71
CA LYS A 396 27.87 26.12 16.53
C LYS A 396 28.03 25.03 17.58
N ASP A 397 26.93 24.59 18.20
CA ASP A 397 26.93 23.55 19.23
C ASP A 397 26.69 22.13 18.66
N GLY A 398 26.64 21.99 17.33
CA GLY A 398 26.33 20.75 16.64
C GLY A 398 24.88 20.29 16.81
N ILE A 399 24.60 19.05 16.41
CA ILE A 399 23.30 18.40 16.63
C ILE A 399 23.36 17.65 17.97
N SER A 400 22.35 17.83 18.82
CA SER A 400 22.26 17.18 20.15
C SER A 400 22.11 15.65 20.09
N VAL A 401 21.68 15.15 18.94
CA VAL A 401 21.43 13.74 18.66
C VAL A 401 22.71 13.05 18.19
N SER A 402 23.01 11.89 18.79
CA SER A 402 24.13 11.05 18.34
C SER A 402 23.93 10.52 16.92
N THR A 403 25.04 10.32 16.19
CA THR A 403 25.04 9.75 14.83
C THR A 403 24.26 8.43 14.75
N SER A 404 24.38 7.58 15.77
CA SER A 404 23.63 6.32 15.88
C SER A 404 22.14 6.53 16.18
N GLY A 405 21.77 7.56 16.94
CA GLY A 405 20.36 7.97 17.13
C GLY A 405 19.70 8.42 15.83
N LEU A 406 20.42 9.18 14.99
CA LEU A 406 19.97 9.55 13.64
C LEU A 406 19.76 8.32 12.75
N LEU A 407 20.68 7.35 12.80
CA LEU A 407 20.57 6.09 12.06
C LEU A 407 19.39 5.25 12.54
N LEU A 408 19.15 5.16 13.85
CA LEU A 408 18.02 4.44 14.42
C LEU A 408 16.69 5.00 13.88
N ILE A 409 16.52 6.33 13.92
CA ILE A 409 15.35 6.98 13.35
C ILE A 409 15.28 6.73 11.85
N GLY A 410 16.32 7.08 11.12
CA GLY A 410 16.31 7.09 9.66
C GLY A 410 16.05 5.70 9.08
N ILE A 411 16.68 4.66 9.63
CA ILE A 411 16.63 3.30 9.09
C ILE A 411 15.41 2.51 9.56
N PHE A 412 14.98 2.67 10.81
CA PHE A 412 13.99 1.77 11.43
C PHE A 412 12.66 2.43 11.82
N MET A 413 12.63 3.74 12.13
CA MET A 413 11.39 4.40 12.57
C MET A 413 10.75 5.28 11.50
N ALA A 414 11.57 6.00 10.73
CA ALA A 414 11.13 6.89 9.66
C ALA A 414 10.73 6.14 8.38
N THR A 415 11.16 4.88 8.25
CA THR A 415 10.84 3.96 7.14
C THR A 415 9.67 3.04 7.44
N ASP A 416 8.93 3.27 8.54
CA ASP A 416 7.70 2.55 8.82
C ASP A 416 6.70 2.77 7.68
N MET A 417 6.19 1.67 7.11
CA MET A 417 5.33 1.66 5.93
C MET A 417 4.03 2.45 6.12
N SER A 418 3.58 2.61 7.36
CA SER A 418 2.31 3.28 7.67
C SER A 418 2.42 4.80 7.79
N THR A 419 3.60 5.30 8.15
CA THR A 419 3.83 6.72 8.48
C THR A 419 4.81 7.42 7.55
N SER A 420 5.28 6.73 6.49
CA SER A 420 6.21 7.29 5.51
C SER A 420 5.56 7.46 4.13
N PRO A 421 6.00 8.43 3.31
CA PRO A 421 5.51 8.58 1.95
C PRO A 421 5.85 7.38 1.07
N SER A 422 5.00 7.09 0.09
CA SER A 422 5.16 5.95 -0.82
C SER A 422 6.07 6.26 -2.00
N PHE A 423 6.03 7.49 -2.52
CA PHE A 423 6.75 7.88 -3.75
C PHE A 423 8.22 8.28 -3.50
N ASN A 424 9.11 7.97 -4.45
CA ASN A 424 10.56 8.25 -4.30
C ASN A 424 10.87 9.75 -4.06
N GLY A 425 10.22 10.66 -4.81
CA GLY A 425 10.39 12.10 -4.60
C GLY A 425 9.89 12.57 -3.22
N GLY A 426 8.75 12.02 -2.77
CA GLY A 426 8.21 12.28 -1.44
C GLY A 426 9.11 11.75 -0.32
N LYS A 427 9.74 10.59 -0.51
CA LYS A 427 10.69 10.00 0.43
C LYS A 427 11.95 10.83 0.60
N ILE A 428 12.49 11.38 -0.49
CA ILE A 428 13.63 12.30 -0.45
C ILE A 428 13.25 13.57 0.32
N TYR A 429 12.11 14.18 -0.02
CA TYR A 429 11.62 15.37 0.67
C TYR A 429 11.39 15.13 2.16
N TYR A 430 10.80 13.99 2.51
CA TYR A 430 10.53 13.59 3.89
C TYR A 430 11.82 13.46 4.71
N GLY A 431 12.84 12.79 4.18
CA GLY A 431 14.13 12.67 4.88
C GLY A 431 14.86 14.01 5.02
N ILE A 432 14.77 14.89 4.02
CA ILE A 432 15.29 16.27 4.12
C ILE A 432 14.60 17.04 5.25
N MET A 433 13.26 16.98 5.31
CA MET A 433 12.48 17.65 6.36
C MET A 433 12.77 17.08 7.75
N LEU A 434 12.98 15.76 7.89
CA LEU A 434 13.40 15.17 9.17
C LEU A 434 14.71 15.80 9.68
N GLY A 435 15.74 15.90 8.84
CA GLY A 435 17.02 16.49 9.24
C GLY A 435 16.90 17.97 9.61
N ILE A 436 16.12 18.74 8.85
CA ILE A 436 15.86 20.16 9.14
C ILE A 436 15.13 20.33 10.47
N ILE A 437 14.11 19.52 10.75
CA ILE A 437 13.35 19.59 12.01
C ILE A 437 14.23 19.17 13.19
N ILE A 438 15.08 18.15 13.04
CA ILE A 438 16.03 17.75 14.10
C ILE A 438 17.00 18.90 14.43
N ALA A 439 17.53 19.55 13.39
CA ALA A 439 18.39 20.73 13.54
C ALA A 439 17.65 21.88 14.25
N LEU A 440 16.40 22.14 13.86
CA LEU A 440 15.54 23.16 14.46
C LEU A 440 15.25 22.86 15.94
N LEU A 441 14.81 21.65 16.27
CA LEU A 441 14.53 21.23 17.65
C LEU A 441 15.77 21.34 18.54
N THR A 442 16.94 20.98 18.01
CA THR A 442 18.22 21.14 18.71
C THR A 442 18.54 22.61 18.95
N ALA A 443 18.40 23.48 17.94
CA ALA A 443 18.66 24.91 18.05
C ALA A 443 17.82 25.59 19.14
N PHE A 444 16.62 25.07 19.40
CA PHE A 444 15.72 25.57 20.43
C PHE A 444 15.88 24.89 21.80
N GLY A 445 16.82 23.96 21.95
CA GLY A 445 17.21 23.38 23.24
C GLY A 445 16.50 22.07 23.62
N VAL A 446 15.74 21.44 22.71
CA VAL A 446 15.17 20.10 22.95
C VAL A 446 16.29 19.07 22.84
N LYS A 447 16.47 18.22 23.85
CA LYS A 447 17.56 17.23 23.90
C LYS A 447 17.05 15.79 23.85
N ASN A 448 16.39 15.33 24.91
CA ASN A 448 16.10 13.91 25.08
C ASN A 448 14.91 13.44 24.23
N GLU A 449 14.01 14.36 23.86
CA GLU A 449 12.75 14.12 23.17
C GLU A 449 12.84 14.40 21.66
N THR A 450 13.96 14.93 21.16
CA THR A 450 14.14 15.33 19.77
C THR A 450 13.76 14.24 18.77
N LEU A 451 14.09 12.98 19.12
CA LEU A 451 13.85 11.80 18.29
C LEU A 451 12.38 11.42 18.16
N SER A 452 11.60 11.54 19.24
CA SER A 452 10.17 11.25 19.21
C SER A 452 9.38 12.44 18.64
N TYR A 453 9.78 13.66 18.97
CA TYR A 453 9.12 14.88 18.46
C TYR A 453 9.24 15.03 16.95
N VAL A 454 10.42 14.78 16.36
CA VAL A 454 10.57 14.88 14.90
C VAL A 454 9.59 13.95 14.17
N LEU A 455 9.39 12.74 14.68
CA LEU A 455 8.45 11.77 14.11
C LEU A 455 7.00 12.23 14.31
N ILE A 456 6.65 12.70 15.50
CA ILE A 456 5.28 13.14 15.79
C ILE A 456 4.90 14.37 14.97
N ILE A 457 5.83 15.29 14.76
CA ILE A 457 5.61 16.48 13.93
C ILE A 457 5.44 16.11 12.46
N LEU A 458 6.28 15.20 11.93
CA LEU A 458 6.34 14.96 10.49
C LEU A 458 5.43 13.84 9.98
N ASN A 459 5.20 12.77 10.76
CA ASN A 459 4.38 11.62 10.34
C ASN A 459 2.97 12.02 9.81
N PRO A 460 2.24 12.98 10.42
CA PRO A 460 0.93 13.42 9.91
C PRO A 460 0.98 13.97 8.48
N PHE A 461 2.13 14.52 8.07
CA PHE A 461 2.31 15.10 6.74
C PHE A 461 2.63 14.05 5.68
N ALA A 462 2.88 12.78 6.02
CA ALA A 462 3.22 11.75 5.04
C ALA A 462 2.19 11.66 3.89
N ARG A 463 0.89 11.70 4.23
CA ARG A 463 -0.20 11.72 3.23
C ARG A 463 -0.25 13.02 2.43
N ALA A 464 0.07 14.16 3.04
CA ALA A 464 0.12 15.44 2.35
C ALA A 464 1.30 15.50 1.37
N ILE A 465 2.46 14.97 1.77
CA ILE A 465 3.64 14.79 0.92
C ILE A 465 3.30 13.91 -0.27
N ASP A 466 2.67 12.75 -0.04
CA ASP A 466 2.27 11.87 -1.15
C ASP A 466 1.32 12.56 -2.14
N LYS A 467 0.39 13.40 -1.69
CA LYS A 467 -0.48 14.17 -2.60
C LYS A 467 0.29 15.16 -3.48
N VAL A 468 1.37 15.75 -2.95
CA VAL A 468 2.18 16.74 -3.68
C VAL A 468 3.18 16.07 -4.63
N PHE A 469 3.74 14.92 -4.23
CA PHE A 469 4.75 14.18 -4.99
C PHE A 469 4.17 13.00 -5.79
N HIS A 470 2.83 12.85 -5.81
CA HIS A 470 2.17 11.87 -6.67
C HIS A 470 2.54 12.12 -8.13
N PRO A 471 2.97 11.10 -8.89
CA PRO A 471 3.26 11.26 -10.31
C PRO A 471 1.96 11.64 -11.04
N ALA A 472 1.88 12.89 -11.48
CA ALA A 472 0.71 13.37 -12.23
C ALA A 472 0.77 12.80 -13.67
N VAL A 473 -0.32 12.17 -14.12
CA VAL A 473 -0.45 11.66 -15.49
C VAL A 473 -0.40 12.81 -16.51
N LEU A 474 -0.88 13.98 -16.11
CA LEU A 474 -0.75 15.24 -16.84
C LEU A 474 0.29 16.10 -16.10
N LYS A 475 1.39 16.47 -16.76
CA LYS A 475 2.42 17.32 -16.16
C LYS A 475 1.80 18.65 -15.69
N GLU A 476 1.56 18.80 -14.39
CA GLU A 476 1.28 20.11 -13.81
C GLU A 476 2.49 21.03 -14.09
N GLY A 477 2.25 22.32 -14.32
CA GLY A 477 3.34 23.28 -14.53
C GLY A 477 4.29 23.30 -13.32
N ILE A 478 5.61 23.33 -13.59
CA ILE A 478 6.69 23.32 -12.59
C ILE A 478 6.44 24.38 -11.49
N THR A 479 5.89 25.54 -11.86
CA THR A 479 5.55 26.64 -10.95
C THR A 479 4.47 26.28 -9.93
N LYS A 480 3.40 25.58 -10.35
CA LYS A 480 2.32 25.15 -9.45
C LYS A 480 2.80 24.08 -8.46
N GLN A 481 3.63 23.15 -8.93
CA GLN A 481 4.19 22.11 -8.08
C GLN A 481 5.16 22.68 -7.05
N SER A 482 6.06 23.58 -7.47
CA SER A 482 6.97 24.29 -6.57
C SER A 482 6.22 25.07 -5.48
N GLY A 483 5.14 25.78 -5.86
CA GLY A 483 4.29 26.49 -4.89
C GLY A 483 3.68 25.58 -3.83
N LYS A 484 3.17 24.39 -4.22
CA LYS A 484 2.63 23.39 -3.27
C LYS A 484 3.71 22.88 -2.30
N VAL A 485 4.92 22.59 -2.81
CA VAL A 485 6.04 22.14 -1.97
C VAL A 485 6.48 23.23 -1.00
N MET A 486 6.55 24.49 -1.45
CA MET A 486 6.94 25.61 -0.60
C MET A 486 5.91 25.86 0.52
N LEU A 487 4.62 25.82 0.20
CA LEU A 487 3.54 25.92 1.18
C LEU A 487 3.58 24.78 2.20
N LEU A 488 3.83 23.55 1.74
CA LEU A 488 3.95 22.38 2.61
C LEU A 488 5.14 22.51 3.56
N SER A 489 6.32 22.89 3.05
CA SER A 489 7.52 23.11 3.86
C SER A 489 7.30 24.20 4.90
N PHE A 490 6.67 25.30 4.51
CA PHE A 490 6.34 26.39 5.44
C PHE A 490 5.40 25.91 6.55
N GLY A 491 4.35 25.15 6.20
CA GLY A 491 3.43 24.58 7.19
C GLY A 491 4.10 23.63 8.18
N ILE A 492 5.01 22.78 7.71
CA ILE A 492 5.76 21.84 8.54
C ILE A 492 6.71 22.59 9.50
N ILE A 493 7.47 23.56 8.98
CA ILE A 493 8.41 24.35 9.79
C ILE A 493 7.65 25.19 10.82
N LEU A 494 6.55 25.84 10.42
CA LEU A 494 5.69 26.59 11.32
C LEU A 494 5.14 25.71 12.45
N LEU A 495 4.66 24.51 12.13
CA LEU A 495 4.21 23.56 13.14
C LEU A 495 5.35 23.16 14.08
N ALA A 496 6.56 22.92 13.57
CA ALA A 496 7.72 22.58 14.40
C ALA A 496 8.09 23.71 15.37
N VAL A 497 8.04 24.97 14.92
CA VAL A 497 8.27 26.14 15.77
C VAL A 497 7.19 26.27 16.85
N ILE A 498 5.91 26.11 16.49
CA ILE A 498 4.79 26.11 17.45
C ILE A 498 4.96 24.99 18.47
N PHE A 499 5.28 23.78 18.02
CA PHE A 499 5.49 22.62 18.87
C PHE A 499 6.62 22.87 19.87
N THR A 500 7.70 23.51 19.42
CA THR A 500 8.82 23.89 20.28
C THR A 500 8.45 24.98 21.30
N ALA A 501 7.60 25.94 20.92
CA ALA A 501 7.07 26.92 21.85
C ALA A 501 6.22 26.26 22.95
N ILE A 502 5.37 25.28 22.58
CA ILE A 502 4.57 24.49 23.52
C ILE A 502 5.47 23.68 24.47
N HIS A 503 6.57 23.10 23.97
CA HIS A 503 7.57 22.43 24.80
C HIS A 503 8.16 23.37 25.86
N LYS A 504 8.58 24.57 25.47
CA LYS A 504 9.17 25.56 26.40
C LYS A 504 8.21 26.02 27.49
N ILE A 505 6.92 26.08 27.19
CA ILE A 505 5.87 26.46 28.15
C ILE A 505 5.49 25.26 29.05
N GLY A 506 5.98 24.05 28.76
CA GLY A 506 5.63 22.84 29.50
C GLY A 506 4.21 22.34 29.20
N ALA A 507 3.64 22.74 28.06
CA ALA A 507 2.24 22.46 27.71
C ALA A 507 2.04 21.18 26.86
N ILE A 508 3.09 20.37 26.66
CA ILE A 508 3.01 19.09 25.94
C ILE A 508 2.05 18.07 26.57
N PRO A 509 1.93 17.95 27.91
CA PRO A 509 0.93 17.09 28.53
C PRO A 509 -0.50 17.33 28.01
N TYR A 510 -0.87 18.60 27.79
CA TYR A 510 -2.20 18.96 27.29
C TYR A 510 -2.44 18.49 25.85
N LEU A 511 -1.41 18.46 24.99
CA LEU A 511 -1.52 17.87 23.65
C LEU A 511 -1.77 16.37 23.73
N VAL A 512 -1.10 15.66 24.65
CA VAL A 512 -1.32 14.23 24.86
C VAL A 512 -2.71 13.96 25.43
N TYR A 513 -3.20 14.77 26.37
CA TYR A 513 -4.57 14.65 26.89
C TYR A 513 -5.62 14.94 25.81
N LEU A 514 -5.41 15.97 24.99
CA LEU A 514 -6.26 16.25 23.85
C LEU A 514 -6.25 15.09 22.84
N TYR A 515 -5.09 14.50 22.58
CA TYR A 515 -4.95 13.33 21.72
C TYR A 515 -5.74 12.13 22.23
N ILE A 516 -5.64 11.84 23.54
CA ILE A 516 -6.44 10.78 24.20
C ILE A 516 -7.93 11.08 24.06
N LEU A 517 -8.36 12.32 24.33
CA LEU A 517 -9.76 12.74 24.22
C LEU A 517 -10.29 12.57 22.79
N VAL A 518 -9.56 13.05 21.78
CA VAL A 518 -9.96 12.96 20.37
C VAL A 518 -10.07 11.51 19.92
N LEU A 519 -9.11 10.65 20.29
CA LEU A 519 -9.14 9.25 19.91
C LEU A 519 -10.28 8.48 20.61
N THR A 520 -10.52 8.75 21.89
CA THR A 520 -11.62 8.10 22.64
C THR A 520 -12.98 8.54 22.11
N LEU A 521 -13.19 9.83 21.87
CA LEU A 521 -14.40 10.34 21.22
C LEU A 521 -14.60 9.75 19.83
N ARG A 522 -13.53 9.67 19.03
CA ARG A 522 -13.58 9.04 17.70
C ARG A 522 -14.02 7.58 17.77
N LEU A 523 -13.53 6.84 18.77
CA LEU A 523 -13.90 5.44 18.96
C LEU A 523 -15.38 5.28 19.36
N ILE A 524 -15.91 6.18 20.20
CA ILE A 524 -17.31 6.16 20.64
C ILE A 524 -18.26 6.59 19.52
N LEU A 525 -17.89 7.63 18.77
CA LEU A 525 -18.74 8.28 17.77
C LEU A 525 -18.80 7.55 16.42
N ILE A 526 -17.76 6.78 16.06
CA ILE A 526 -17.76 6.00 14.82
C ILE A 526 -18.37 4.63 15.15
N PRO A 527 -19.61 4.32 14.70
CA PRO A 527 -20.12 2.98 14.84
C PRO A 527 -19.19 2.03 14.08
N ASN A 528 -18.80 0.94 14.74
CA ASN A 528 -17.96 -0.10 14.16
C ASN A 528 -18.46 -0.42 12.74
N PRO A 529 -17.67 -0.21 11.67
CA PRO A 529 -18.10 -0.49 10.30
C PRO A 529 -18.45 -1.97 10.09
N ILE A 530 -18.05 -2.83 11.03
CA ILE A 530 -18.34 -4.27 11.07
C ILE A 530 -19.79 -4.56 11.46
N LYS A 531 -20.48 -3.67 12.21
CA LYS A 531 -21.92 -3.85 12.51
C LYS A 531 -22.84 -3.55 11.33
N LEU A 532 -22.34 -2.92 10.27
CA LEU A 532 -23.13 -2.62 9.08
C LEU A 532 -23.18 -3.78 8.07
N THR A 533 -22.34 -4.81 8.23
CA THR A 533 -22.38 -6.00 7.37
C THR A 533 -23.32 -7.08 7.89
N GLU A 534 -23.57 -7.17 9.20
CA GLU A 534 -24.53 -8.14 9.75
C GLU A 534 -26.00 -7.73 9.54
N ASN A 535 -26.28 -6.42 9.42
CA ASN A 535 -27.67 -5.94 9.28
C ASN A 535 -28.18 -5.83 7.84
N ASN A 536 -27.37 -6.17 6.83
CA ASN A 536 -27.75 -6.11 5.42
C ASN A 536 -27.96 -7.51 4.78
N GLU A 537 -28.02 -8.57 5.60
CA GLU A 537 -28.35 -9.94 5.17
C GLU A 537 -29.74 -10.41 5.64
N VAL A 538 -30.74 -9.51 5.71
CA VAL A 538 -32.15 -9.88 5.94
C VAL A 538 -33.03 -9.49 4.76
#